data_AF-A0A7K6QV40-F1
#
_entry.id   AF-A0A7K6QV40-F1
#
_cell.length_a   1.000
_cell.length_b   1.000
_cell.length_c   1.000
_cell.angle_alpha   90.00
_cell.angle_beta   90.00
_cell.angle_gamma   90.00
#
_symmetry.space_group_name_H-M   'P 1'
#
loop_
_entity.id
_entity.type
_entity.pdbx_description
1 polymer ?
#
loop_
_entity_poly.entity_id
_entity_poly.type
_entity_poly.pdbx_seq_one_letter_code
_entity_poly.pdbx_strand_id
1 'polypeptide(L)'
;PEGRVAEEAEEVFRSYAFYRYQQEREERGAEVPRDPEFEQIQPDLESTSSQVGQRLAIIGDDIYRRYDAEFRTMLETLQPTRDN
;
A
#
# COMPACT_ATOMS: atom_id res chain seq x y z
N PRO A 1 -17.32 -11.87 -13.88
CA PRO A 1 -16.75 -13.19 -13.50
C PRO A 1 -15.62 -12.98 -12.48
N GLU A 2 -15.54 -13.80 -11.43
CA GLU A 2 -14.57 -13.64 -10.33
C GLU A 2 -13.11 -13.58 -10.81
N GLY A 3 -12.75 -14.26 -11.90
CA GLY A 3 -11.38 -14.23 -12.45
C GLY A 3 -10.91 -12.86 -12.93
N ARG A 4 -11.81 -11.96 -13.38
CA ARG A 4 -11.42 -10.58 -13.74
C ARG A 4 -11.13 -9.72 -12.51
N VAL A 5 -11.76 -10.04 -11.38
CA VAL A 5 -11.60 -9.29 -10.13
C VAL A 5 -10.20 -9.53 -9.55
N ALA A 6 -9.61 -10.71 -9.74
CA ALA A 6 -8.28 -11.03 -9.24
C ALA A 6 -7.18 -10.19 -9.94
N GLU A 7 -7.24 -10.08 -11.26
CA GLU A 7 -6.30 -9.28 -12.05
C GLU A 7 -6.44 -7.78 -11.75
N GLU A 8 -7.67 -7.28 -11.69
CA GLU A 8 -7.96 -5.89 -11.32
C GLU A 8 -7.50 -5.58 -9.89
N ALA A 9 -7.66 -6.52 -8.95
CA ALA A 9 -7.23 -6.34 -7.55
C ALA A 9 -5.71 -6.21 -7.42
N GLU A 10 -4.93 -6.95 -8.21
CA GLU A 10 -3.48 -6.83 -8.20
C GLU A 10 -3.04 -5.42 -8.63
N GLU A 11 -3.64 -4.89 -9.69
CA GLU A 11 -3.32 -3.54 -10.18
C GLU A 11 -3.73 -2.46 -9.16
N VAL A 12 -4.93 -2.59 -8.57
CA VAL A 12 -5.39 -1.71 -7.49
C VAL A 12 -4.41 -1.73 -6.33
N PHE A 13 -3.96 -2.90 -5.91
CA PHE A 13 -3.04 -3.05 -4.78
C PHE A 13 -1.67 -2.42 -5.07
N ARG A 14 -1.10 -2.68 -6.25
CA ARG A 14 0.20 -2.08 -6.64
C ARG A 14 0.13 -0.56 -6.64
N SER A 15 -0.92 0.02 -7.22
CA SER A 15 -1.13 1.48 -7.20
C SER A 15 -1.31 2.00 -5.77
N TYR A 16 -2.17 1.36 -4.97
CA TYR A 16 -2.38 1.72 -3.57
C TYR A 16 -1.06 1.74 -2.78
N ALA A 17 -0.29 0.67 -2.85
CA ALA A 17 0.96 0.53 -2.12
C ALA A 17 2.00 1.58 -2.55
N PHE A 18 2.12 1.84 -3.85
CA PHE A 18 2.98 2.90 -4.37
C PHE A 18 2.62 4.27 -3.81
N TYR A 19 1.36 4.70 -3.93
CA TYR A 19 0.94 6.01 -3.44
C TYR A 19 1.02 6.13 -1.92
N ARG A 20 0.71 5.05 -1.19
CA ARG A 20 0.83 5.03 0.26
C ARG A 20 2.29 5.18 0.70
N TYR A 21 3.21 4.45 0.07
CA TYR A 21 4.64 4.57 0.35
C TYR A 21 5.16 5.98 0.07
N GLN A 22 4.81 6.58 -1.08
CA GLN A 22 5.21 7.96 -1.39
C GLN A 22 4.68 8.95 -0.35
N GLN A 23 3.41 8.85 0.04
CA GLN A 23 2.83 9.72 1.07
C GLN A 23 3.55 9.57 2.42
N GLU A 24 3.83 8.34 2.87
CA GLU A 24 4.55 8.12 4.13
C GLU A 24 5.98 8.70 4.08
N ARG A 25 6.65 8.58 2.92
CA ARG A 25 7.97 9.19 2.67
C ARG A 25 7.91 10.72 2.70
N GLU A 26 6.85 11.33 2.19
CA GLU A 26 6.64 12.78 2.25
C GLU A 26 6.36 13.25 3.68
N GLU A 27 5.55 12.52 4.44
CA GLU A 27 5.14 12.87 5.81
C GLU A 27 6.27 12.68 6.84
N ARG A 28 7.00 11.57 6.75
CA ARG A 28 7.95 11.11 7.78
C ARG A 28 9.40 11.06 7.31
N GLY A 29 9.64 11.29 6.01
CA GLY A 29 10.98 11.45 5.46
C GLY A 29 11.89 10.25 5.70
N ALA A 30 12.98 10.49 6.44
CA ALA A 30 14.03 9.51 6.68
C ALA A 30 13.63 8.37 7.63
N GLU A 31 12.51 8.48 8.35
CA GLU A 31 12.03 7.42 9.25
C GLU A 31 11.44 6.21 8.51
N VAL A 32 10.94 6.44 7.29
CA VAL A 32 10.42 5.37 6.44
C VAL A 32 11.62 4.80 5.68
N PRO A 33 11.97 3.51 5.82
CA PRO A 33 13.07 2.91 5.09
C PRO A 33 12.87 3.06 3.57
N ARG A 34 13.98 3.09 2.82
CA ARG A 34 13.86 2.94 1.36
C ARG A 34 13.58 1.50 1.03
N ASP A 35 12.54 1.28 0.24
CA ASP A 35 12.15 -0.03 -0.23
C ASP A 35 12.18 -0.06 -1.76
N PRO A 36 13.15 -0.78 -2.36
CA PRO A 36 13.27 -0.91 -3.80
C PRO A 36 12.04 -1.54 -4.46
N GLU A 37 11.28 -2.39 -3.76
CA GLU A 37 10.10 -3.04 -4.34
C GLU A 37 9.00 -2.02 -4.61
N PHE A 38 8.75 -1.10 -3.67
CA PHE A 38 7.78 -0.01 -3.88
C PHE A 38 8.29 1.07 -4.83
N GLU A 39 9.59 1.38 -4.84
CA GLU A 39 10.18 2.38 -5.74
C GLU A 39 10.17 1.95 -7.22
N GLN A 40 10.13 0.63 -7.49
CA GLN A 40 10.09 0.08 -8.85
C GLN A 40 8.67 -0.07 -9.41
N ILE A 41 7.62 0.16 -8.59
CA ILE A 41 6.24 0.08 -9.06
C ILE A 41 5.99 1.20 -10.07
N GLN A 42 5.54 0.82 -11.26
CA GLN A 42 5.11 1.73 -12.32
C GLN A 42 3.59 1.58 -12.49
N PRO A 43 2.77 2.39 -11.78
CA PRO A 43 1.32 2.34 -11.92
C PRO A 43 0.90 2.89 -13.29
N ASP A 44 -0.12 2.28 -13.90
CA ASP A 44 -0.74 2.79 -15.11
C ASP A 44 -1.72 3.91 -14.75
N LEU A 45 -1.28 5.16 -14.82
CA LEU A 45 -2.06 6.32 -14.41
C LEU A 45 -3.39 6.49 -15.14
N GLU A 46 -3.55 5.90 -16.33
CA GLU A 46 -4.76 6.02 -17.14
C GLU A 46 -5.80 4.92 -16.81
N SER A 47 -5.38 3.84 -16.15
CA SER A 47 -6.26 2.75 -15.76
C SER A 47 -7.21 3.11 -14.62
N THR A 48 -8.43 2.61 -14.71
CA THR A 48 -9.44 2.77 -13.64
C THR A 48 -8.97 2.10 -12.34
N SER A 49 -8.36 0.92 -12.43
CA SER A 49 -7.85 0.18 -11.26
C SER A 49 -6.77 0.96 -10.53
N SER A 50 -5.84 1.56 -11.28
CA SER A 50 -4.81 2.41 -10.71
C SER A 50 -5.37 3.67 -10.04
N GLN A 51 -6.38 4.33 -10.63
CA GLN A 51 -7.07 5.46 -10.00
C GLN A 51 -7.81 5.06 -8.72
N VAL A 52 -8.41 3.85 -8.70
CA VAL A 52 -9.02 3.30 -7.48
C VAL A 52 -7.96 3.10 -6.39
N GLY A 53 -6.82 2.49 -6.72
CA GLY A 53 -5.71 2.30 -5.78
C GLY A 53 -5.19 3.62 -5.18
N GLN A 54 -4.97 4.63 -6.03
CA GLN A 54 -4.58 5.97 -5.59
C GLN A 54 -5.61 6.56 -4.63
N ARG A 55 -6.91 6.48 -4.98
CA ARG A 55 -7.97 7.05 -4.15
C ARG A 55 -8.08 6.33 -2.80
N LEU A 56 -7.88 5.02 -2.78
CA LEU A 56 -7.82 4.23 -1.55
C LEU A 56 -6.64 4.67 -0.66
N ALA A 57 -5.48 5.00 -1.23
CA ALA A 57 -4.33 5.49 -0.48
C ALA A 57 -4.65 6.84 0.19
N ILE A 58 -5.30 7.75 -0.54
CA ILE A 58 -5.69 9.08 -0.04
C ILE A 58 -6.74 8.99 1.07
N ILE A 59 -7.82 8.24 0.86
CA ILE A 59 -8.93 8.18 1.83
C ILE A 59 -8.65 7.21 2.99
N GLY A 60 -7.76 6.24 2.78
CA GLY A 60 -7.46 5.20 3.74
C GLY A 60 -6.73 5.73 4.98
N ASP A 61 -6.14 6.91 4.91
CA ASP A 61 -5.27 7.47 5.96
C ASP A 61 -6.00 7.68 7.30
N ASP A 62 -7.23 8.19 7.29
CA ASP A 62 -8.01 8.43 8.52
C ASP A 62 -8.48 7.14 9.21
N ILE A 63 -8.76 6.10 8.41
CA ILE A 63 -9.10 4.77 8.95
C ILE A 63 -7.81 4.10 9.44
N TYR A 64 -6.75 4.15 8.64
CA TYR A 64 -5.44 3.59 8.95
C TYR A 64 -4.91 4.12 10.28
N ARG A 65 -4.94 5.44 10.53
CA ARG A 65 -4.48 6.04 11.79
C ARG A 65 -5.13 5.46 13.05
N ARG A 66 -6.39 5.01 12.96
CA ARG A 66 -7.10 4.41 14.12
C ARG A 66 -6.57 3.02 14.45
N TYR A 67 -6.05 2.29 13.46
CA TYR A 67 -5.61 0.91 13.61
C TYR A 67 -4.08 0.73 13.51
N ASP A 68 -3.34 1.75 13.11
CA ASP A 68 -1.88 1.70 12.91
C ASP A 68 -1.13 1.14 14.12
N ALA A 69 -1.45 1.61 15.33
CA ALA A 69 -0.80 1.12 16.57
C ALA A 69 -1.09 -0.36 16.84
N GLU A 70 -2.31 -0.81 16.58
CA GLU A 70 -2.71 -2.21 16.76
C GLU A 70 -2.01 -3.10 15.72
N PHE A 71 -2.02 -2.70 14.44
CA PHE A 71 -1.34 -3.44 13.38
C PHE A 71 0.17 -3.53 13.60
N ARG A 72 0.83 -2.45 14.05
CA ARG A 72 2.25 -2.50 14.41
C ARG A 72 2.52 -3.49 15.53
N THR A 73 1.71 -3.46 16.58
CA THR A 73 1.83 -4.40 17.70
C THR A 73 1.66 -5.85 17.24
N MET A 74 0.69 -6.10 16.34
CA MET A 74 0.48 -7.41 15.74
C MET A 74 1.69 -7.87 14.91
N LEU A 75 2.25 -7.00 14.07
CA LEU A 75 3.43 -7.31 13.25
C LEU A 75 4.68 -7.58 14.09
N GLU A 76 4.91 -6.78 15.14
CA GLU A 76 6.00 -6.99 16.09
C GLU A 76 5.87 -8.33 16.85
N THR A 77 4.64 -8.73 17.16
CA THR A 77 4.35 -10.01 17.81
C THR A 77 4.52 -11.18 16.84
N LEU A 78 4.07 -11.03 15.59
CA LEU A 78 4.13 -12.06 14.57
C LEU A 78 5.56 -12.32 14.09
N GLN A 79 6.40 -11.28 14.03
CA GLN A 79 7.75 -11.32 13.45
C GLN A 79 7.77 -12.01 12.09
N PRO A 80 7.00 -11.49 11.10
CA PRO A 80 6.84 -12.13 9.82
C PRO A 80 8.16 -12.26 9.09
N THR A 81 8.30 -13.39 8.41
CA THR A 81 9.42 -13.72 7.54
C THR A 81 8.85 -14.05 6.17
N ARG A 82 9.71 -14.34 5.20
CA ARG A 82 9.23 -14.78 3.88
C ARG A 82 8.34 -16.04 3.96
N ASP A 83 8.56 -16.88 4.97
CA ASP A 83 7.90 -18.18 5.11
C ASP A 83 6.73 -18.18 6.12
N ASN A 84 6.51 -17.09 6.88
CA ASN A 84 5.41 -17.00 7.87
C ASN A 84 4.73 -15.63 7.94
#